data_AF-A0A933D5F7-F1
#
_entry.id   AF-A0A933D5F7-F1
#
_cell.length_a   1.000
_cell.length_b   1.000
_cell.length_c   1.000
_cell.angle_alpha   90.00
_cell.angle_beta   90.00
_cell.angle_gamma   90.00
#
_symmetry.space_group_name_H-M   'P 1'
#
loop_
_entity.id
_entity.type
_entity.pdbx_description
1 polymer ?
#
loop_
_entity_poly.entity_id
_entity_poly.type
_entity_poly.pdbx_seq_one_letter_code
_entity_poly.pdbx_strand_id
1 'polypeptide(L)'
;MRFLSNRRLILVLIGLIWFELSFLPFFSIRQVKPDFPLIFLVFYAFRINWKSVVPLAFLVGILQDLVTNSFFGLQTASYVGGALLLRFFVIRLDREKRWIHLASLFSVSWFSLLLFLLIAFLVQELGYWSEG
;
A
#
# COMPACT_ATOMS: atom_id res chain seq x y z
N MET A 1 -6.11 25.07 -4.01
CA MET A 1 -5.13 24.06 -3.53
C MET A 1 -4.99 24.17 -2.02
N ARG A 2 -5.54 23.24 -1.25
CA ARG A 2 -5.38 23.22 0.22
C ARG A 2 -4.38 22.12 0.57
N PHE A 3 -3.21 22.52 1.06
CA PHE A 3 -2.32 21.64 1.82
C PHE A 3 -3.16 21.04 2.96
N LEU A 4 -3.45 19.74 2.92
CA LEU A 4 -3.90 19.03 4.11
C LEU A 4 -2.72 19.14 5.10
N SER A 5 -2.90 19.92 6.17
CA SER A 5 -1.92 20.03 7.25
C SER A 5 -1.44 18.64 7.65
N ASN A 6 -0.13 18.42 7.77
CA ASN A 6 0.48 17.11 8.08
C ASN A 6 -0.22 16.39 9.24
N ARG A 7 -0.74 17.13 10.23
CA ARG A 7 -1.52 16.57 11.35
C ARG A 7 -2.79 15.86 10.91
N ARG A 8 -3.53 16.42 9.95
CA ARG A 8 -4.76 15.81 9.41
C ARG A 8 -4.46 14.53 8.63
N LEU A 9 -3.36 14.52 7.88
CA LEU A 9 -2.94 13.35 7.10
C LEU A 9 -2.54 12.20 8.03
N ILE A 10 -1.79 12.50 9.09
CA ILE A 10 -1.44 11.53 10.13
C ILE A 10 -2.69 10.96 10.81
N LEU A 11 -3.66 11.81 11.19
CA LEU A 11 -4.93 11.35 11.77
C LEU A 11 -5.72 10.45 10.81
N VAL A 12 -5.72 10.76 9.51
CA VAL A 12 -6.36 9.90 8.50
C VAL A 12 -5.66 8.55 8.41
N LEU A 13 -4.33 8.51 8.40
CA LEU A 13 -3.57 7.25 8.36
C LEU A 13 -3.83 6.41 9.61
N ILE A 14 -3.81 7.01 10.80
CA ILE A 14 -4.11 6.34 12.07
C ILE A 14 -5.54 5.79 12.04
N GLY A 15 -6.51 6.61 11.61
CA GLY A 15 -7.90 6.17 11.46
C GLY A 15 -8.05 5.02 10.47
N LEU A 16 -7.30 5.04 9.36
CA LEU A 16 -7.32 3.98 8.37
C LEU A 16 -6.77 2.67 8.93
N ILE A 17 -5.63 2.72 9.63
CA ILE A 17 -5.01 1.53 10.24
C ILE A 17 -5.91 0.97 11.34
N TRP A 18 -6.52 1.83 12.16
CA TRP A 18 -7.46 1.39 13.18
C TRP A 18 -8.72 0.75 12.58
N PHE A 19 -9.23 1.32 11.49
CA PHE A 19 -10.36 0.76 10.75
C PHE A 19 -10.00 -0.58 10.12
N GLU A 20 -8.80 -0.68 9.52
CA GLU A 20 -8.26 -1.92 8.98
C GLU A 20 -8.21 -2.99 10.07
N LEU A 21 -7.57 -2.72 11.20
CA LEU A 21 -7.45 -3.68 12.30
C LEU A 21 -8.80 -4.11 12.91
N SER A 22 -9.75 -3.18 13.02
CA SER A 22 -11.00 -3.42 13.73
C SER A 22 -12.08 -4.05 12.84
N PHE A 23 -12.15 -3.65 11.56
CA PHE A 23 -13.25 -4.03 10.66
C PHE A 23 -12.87 -5.03 9.58
N LEU A 24 -11.59 -5.18 9.19
CA LEU A 24 -11.20 -6.19 8.18
C LEU A 24 -11.58 -7.64 8.49
N PRO A 25 -11.58 -8.12 9.75
CA PRO A 25 -12.01 -9.49 10.03
C PRO A 25 -13.46 -9.75 9.59
N PHE A 26 -14.30 -8.71 9.60
CA PHE A 26 -15.72 -8.80 9.24
C PHE A 26 -15.97 -8.71 7.72
N PHE A 27 -15.03 -8.15 6.96
CA PHE A 27 -15.13 -8.02 5.50
C PHE A 27 -14.29 -9.07 4.74
N SER A 28 -13.57 -9.94 5.45
CA SER A 28 -12.79 -11.01 4.85
C SER A 28 -13.70 -12.13 4.35
N ILE A 29 -13.83 -12.27 3.02
CA ILE A 29 -14.51 -13.39 2.39
C ILE A 29 -13.45 -14.25 1.73
N ARG A 30 -13.29 -15.50 2.19
CA ARG A 30 -12.33 -16.48 1.63
C ARG A 30 -10.88 -15.94 1.56
N GLN A 31 -10.41 -15.27 2.61
CA GLN A 31 -9.05 -14.69 2.72
C GLN A 31 -8.75 -13.52 1.76
N VAL A 32 -9.68 -13.14 0.89
CA VAL A 32 -9.56 -11.92 0.09
C VAL A 32 -10.02 -10.75 0.96
N LYS A 33 -9.10 -9.83 1.20
CA LYS A 33 -9.30 -8.69 2.09
C LYS A 33 -9.02 -7.37 1.37
N PRO A 34 -9.88 -6.34 1.49
CA PRO A 34 -9.62 -5.04 0.88
C PRO A 34 -8.46 -4.34 1.58
N ASP A 35 -7.45 -3.93 0.80
CA ASP A 35 -6.32 -3.18 1.31
C ASP A 35 -6.65 -1.67 1.33
N PHE A 36 -7.19 -1.20 2.45
CA PHE A 36 -7.58 0.19 2.62
C PHE A 36 -6.41 1.18 2.50
N PRO A 37 -5.23 0.94 3.11
CA PRO A 37 -4.08 1.85 2.96
C PRO A 37 -3.63 1.99 1.51
N LEU A 38 -3.58 0.90 0.74
CA LEU A 38 -3.21 0.95 -0.66
C LEU A 38 -4.26 1.69 -1.50
N ILE A 39 -5.55 1.47 -1.23
CA ILE A 39 -6.63 2.24 -1.87
C ILE A 39 -6.48 3.74 -1.59
N PHE A 40 -6.19 4.11 -0.35
CA PHE A 40 -5.96 5.50 0.05
C PHE A 40 -4.75 6.09 -0.68
N LEU A 41 -3.63 5.36 -0.79
CA LEU A 41 -2.44 5.83 -1.51
C LEU A 41 -2.74 6.11 -2.98
N VAL A 42 -3.48 5.23 -3.66
CA VAL A 42 -3.88 5.46 -5.06
C VAL A 42 -4.77 6.69 -5.17
N PHE A 43 -5.78 6.81 -4.31
CA PHE A 43 -6.65 7.99 -4.32
C PHE A 43 -5.86 9.29 -4.05
N TYR A 44 -4.97 9.28 -3.06
CA TYR A 44 -4.11 10.41 -2.71
C TYR A 44 -3.19 10.82 -3.87
N ALA A 45 -2.63 9.85 -4.59
CA ALA A 45 -1.76 10.08 -5.73
C ALA A 45 -2.46 10.81 -6.88
N PHE A 46 -3.67 10.37 -7.23
CA PHE A 46 -4.44 10.97 -8.34
C PHE A 46 -5.09 12.31 -7.96
N ARG A 47 -5.60 12.46 -6.73
CA ARG A 47 -6.37 13.65 -6.31
C ARG A 47 -5.56 14.76 -5.69
N ILE A 48 -4.52 14.44 -4.92
CA ILE A 48 -3.85 15.42 -4.05
C ILE A 48 -2.44 15.69 -4.55
N ASN A 49 -1.53 14.73 -4.41
CA ASN A 49 -0.14 14.94 -4.78
C ASN A 49 0.61 13.61 -4.94
N TRP A 50 1.08 13.34 -6.16
CA TRP A 50 1.84 12.13 -6.47
C TRP A 50 3.27 12.15 -5.92
N LYS A 51 3.86 13.33 -5.68
CA LYS A 51 5.27 13.44 -5.22
C LYS A 51 5.46 12.88 -3.81
N SER A 52 4.45 13.02 -2.95
CA SER A 52 4.50 12.56 -1.56
C SER A 52 4.03 11.12 -1.37
N VAL A 53 3.63 10.42 -2.45
CA VAL A 53 3.05 9.06 -2.34
C VAL A 53 4.10 8.03 -1.94
N VAL A 54 5.30 8.09 -2.52
CA VAL A 54 6.39 7.17 -2.17
C VAL A 54 6.79 7.26 -0.70
N PRO A 55 7.08 8.45 -0.13
CA PRO A 55 7.40 8.55 1.30
C PRO A 55 6.20 8.19 2.19
N LEU A 56 4.95 8.45 1.76
CA LEU A 56 3.76 8.00 2.49
C LEU A 56 3.64 6.47 2.48
N ALA A 57 3.85 5.83 1.34
CA ALA A 57 3.80 4.37 1.20
C ALA A 57 4.88 3.69 2.04
N PHE A 58 6.08 4.28 2.13
CA PHE A 58 7.13 3.82 3.03
C PHE A 58 6.69 3.87 4.50
N LEU A 59 6.13 5.00 4.94
CA LEU A 59 5.69 5.19 6.32
C LEU A 59 4.53 4.24 6.68
N VAL A 60 3.55 4.11 5.77
CA VAL A 60 2.43 3.17 5.90
C VAL A 60 2.91 1.72 5.94
N GLY A 61 3.84 1.36 5.07
CA GLY A 61 4.41 0.02 5.02
C GLY A 61 5.14 -0.35 6.31
N ILE A 62 5.93 0.56 6.89
CA ILE A 62 6.58 0.33 8.19
C ILE A 62 5.54 0.11 9.29
N LEU A 63 4.48 0.95 9.31
CA LEU A 63 3.41 0.79 10.28
C LEU A 63 2.69 -0.55 10.11
N GLN A 64 2.46 -1.00 8.88
CA GLN A 64 1.90 -2.33 8.64
C GLN A 64 2.87 -3.44 9.09
N ASP A 65 4.16 -3.34 8.80
CA ASP A 65 5.13 -4.35 9.25
C ASP A 65 5.14 -4.49 10.78
N LEU A 66 5.04 -3.38 11.51
CA LEU A 66 4.94 -3.35 12.98
C LEU A 66 3.62 -3.95 13.50
N VAL A 67 2.51 -3.70 12.82
CA VAL A 67 1.17 -4.10 13.25
C VAL A 67 0.88 -5.56 12.93
N THR A 68 1.35 -6.05 11.77
CA THR A 68 1.02 -7.39 11.27
C THR A 68 1.97 -8.47 11.77
N ASN A 69 3.02 -8.11 12.54
CA ASN A 69 4.12 -8.99 12.94
C ASN A 69 4.74 -9.75 11.75
N SER A 70 4.67 -9.18 10.55
CA SER A 70 5.35 -9.71 9.37
C SER A 70 6.84 -9.41 9.44
N PHE A 71 7.65 -10.07 8.58
CA PHE A 71 9.06 -9.73 8.44
C PHE A 71 9.22 -8.23 8.20
N PHE A 72 10.08 -7.61 9.01
CA PHE A 72 10.31 -6.17 8.94
C PHE A 72 10.83 -5.79 7.55
N GLY A 73 10.12 -4.87 6.88
CA GLY A 73 10.44 -4.43 5.53
C GLY A 73 9.68 -5.14 4.41
N LEU A 74 8.95 -6.23 4.69
CA LEU A 74 8.20 -6.98 3.68
C LEU A 74 7.04 -6.17 3.10
N GLN A 75 6.15 -5.65 3.96
CA GLN A 75 5.07 -4.77 3.53
C GLN A 75 5.65 -3.46 3.00
N THR A 76 6.66 -2.92 3.68
CA THR A 76 7.32 -1.68 3.26
C THR A 76 7.83 -1.74 1.82
N ALA A 77 8.58 -2.79 1.47
CA ALA A 77 9.12 -2.95 0.11
C ALA A 77 8.01 -3.11 -0.94
N SER A 78 6.98 -3.88 -0.61
CA SER A 78 5.84 -4.15 -1.50
C SER A 78 5.05 -2.87 -1.80
N TYR A 79 4.73 -2.10 -0.75
CA TYR A 79 4.02 -0.83 -0.85
C TYR A 79 4.82 0.24 -1.59
N VAL A 80 6.13 0.33 -1.34
CA VAL A 80 7.02 1.25 -2.06
C VAL A 80 7.11 0.88 -3.53
N GLY A 81 7.25 -0.41 -3.85
CA GLY A 81 7.21 -0.89 -5.23
C GLY A 81 5.90 -0.53 -5.94
N GLY A 82 4.76 -0.79 -5.29
CA GLY A 82 3.44 -0.38 -5.76
C GLY A 82 3.32 1.14 -5.96
N ALA A 83 3.85 1.94 -5.05
CA ALA A 83 3.84 3.40 -5.12
C ALA A 83 4.71 3.95 -6.27
N LEU A 84 5.82 3.28 -6.61
CA LEU A 84 6.65 3.65 -7.77
C LEU A 84 5.90 3.38 -9.08
N LEU A 85 5.22 2.24 -9.18
CA LEU A 85 4.39 1.90 -10.33
C LEU A 85 3.17 2.85 -10.44
N LEU A 86 2.55 3.18 -9.32
CA LEU A 86 1.49 4.19 -9.23
C LEU A 86 1.97 5.57 -9.72
N ARG A 87 3.19 5.98 -9.32
CA ARG A 87 3.80 7.22 -9.80
C ARG A 87 3.96 7.21 -11.32
N PHE A 88 4.36 6.08 -11.91
CA PHE A 88 4.46 5.95 -13.37
C PHE A 88 3.09 6.17 -14.04
N PHE A 89 2.04 5.53 -13.52
CA PHE A 89 0.68 5.74 -14.04
C PHE A 89 0.20 7.18 -13.91
N VAL A 90 0.41 7.81 -12.76
CA VAL A 90 -0.08 9.17 -12.50
C VAL A 90 0.65 10.24 -13.35
N ILE A 91 1.86 9.95 -13.84
CA ILE A 91 2.62 10.83 -14.74
C ILE A 91 2.23 10.59 -16.21
N ARG A 92 1.97 9.34 -16.61
CA ARG A 92 1.75 8.94 -18.01
C ARG A 92 0.28 8.92 -18.44
N LEU A 93 -0.64 8.66 -17.52
CA LEU A 93 -2.06 8.48 -17.81
C LEU A 93 -2.86 9.74 -17.48
N ASP A 94 -3.90 9.94 -18.28
CA ASP A 94 -4.83 11.06 -18.12
C ASP A 94 -5.68 10.90 -16.86
N ARG A 95 -5.70 11.93 -16.01
CA ARG A 95 -6.29 11.86 -14.65
C ARG A 95 -7.79 12.14 -14.64
N GLU A 96 -8.36 12.56 -15.76
CA GLU A 96 -9.78 12.93 -15.81
C GLU A 96 -10.71 11.71 -15.95
N LYS A 97 -10.21 10.60 -16.52
CA LYS A 97 -11.04 9.43 -16.80
C LYS A 97 -11.12 8.52 -15.57
N ARG A 98 -12.33 8.34 -15.03
CA ARG A 98 -12.61 7.47 -13.87
C ARG A 98 -12.11 6.04 -14.04
N TRP A 99 -12.18 5.51 -15.26
CA TRP A 99 -11.69 4.16 -15.58
C TRP A 99 -10.18 3.99 -15.35
N ILE A 100 -9.39 5.07 -15.53
CA ILE A 100 -7.95 5.04 -15.30
C ILE A 100 -7.65 4.87 -13.80
N HIS A 101 -8.44 5.50 -12.93
CA HIS A 101 -8.29 5.32 -11.48
C HIS A 101 -8.55 3.87 -11.08
N LEU A 102 -9.61 3.24 -11.61
CA LEU A 102 -9.92 1.83 -11.33
C LEU A 102 -8.85 0.88 -11.88
N ALA A 103 -8.42 1.08 -13.13
CA ALA A 103 -7.37 0.27 -13.75
C ALA A 103 -6.04 0.38 -12.99
N SER A 104 -5.68 1.60 -12.56
CA SER A 104 -4.46 1.83 -11.78
C SER A 104 -4.54 1.21 -10.38
N LEU A 105 -5.68 1.32 -9.68
CA LEU A 105 -5.94 0.62 -8.42
C LEU A 105 -5.73 -0.88 -8.57
N PHE A 106 -6.37 -1.48 -9.57
CA PHE A 106 -6.27 -2.91 -9.82
C PHE A 106 -4.82 -3.34 -10.11
N SER A 107 -4.15 -2.62 -11.01
CA SER A 107 -2.77 -2.93 -11.40
C SER A 107 -1.78 -2.74 -10.25
N VAL A 108 -1.92 -1.69 -9.44
CA VAL A 108 -1.05 -1.44 -8.29
C VAL A 108 -1.29 -2.48 -7.19
N SER A 109 -2.55 -2.86 -6.93
CA SER A 109 -2.87 -3.90 -5.95
C SER A 109 -2.28 -5.24 -6.36
N TRP A 110 -2.47 -5.63 -7.62
CA TRP A 110 -1.92 -6.87 -8.16
C TRP A 110 -0.40 -6.90 -8.10
N PHE A 111 0.26 -5.81 -8.49
CA PHE A 111 1.72 -5.70 -8.46
C PHE A 111 2.28 -5.73 -7.03
N SER A 112 1.65 -5.01 -6.09
CA SER A 112 2.05 -5.01 -4.68
C SER A 112 1.93 -6.41 -4.07
N LEU A 113 0.84 -7.13 -4.37
CA LEU A 113 0.65 -8.52 -3.93
C LEU A 113 1.69 -9.47 -4.52
N LEU A 114 2.01 -9.34 -5.81
CA LEU A 114 3.06 -10.14 -6.44
C LEU A 114 4.43 -9.88 -5.80
N LEU A 115 4.77 -8.61 -5.53
CA LEU A 115 6.01 -8.27 -4.83
C LEU A 115 6.04 -8.85 -3.42
N PHE A 116 4.95 -8.72 -2.67
CA PHE A 116 4.83 -9.29 -1.34
C PHE A 116 5.07 -10.81 -1.35
N LEU A 117 4.41 -11.53 -2.25
CA LEU A 117 4.57 -12.99 -2.38
C LEU A 117 5.99 -13.38 -2.77
N LEU A 118 6.61 -12.65 -3.71
CA LEU A 118 7.95 -12.93 -4.19
C LEU A 118 8.99 -12.71 -3.06
N ILE A 119 8.90 -11.60 -2.33
CA ILE A 119 9.80 -11.32 -1.22
C ILE A 119 9.57 -12.32 -0.09
N ALA A 120 8.31 -12.65 0.22
CA ALA A 120 7.99 -13.63 1.25
C ALA A 120 8.56 -15.03 0.92
N PHE A 121 8.49 -15.44 -0.34
CA PHE A 121 9.07 -16.70 -0.82
C PHE A 121 10.60 -16.70 -0.66
N LEU A 122 11.27 -15.63 -1.12
CA LEU A 122 12.73 -15.49 -0.98
C LEU A 122 13.19 -15.50 0.48
N VAL A 123 12.44 -14.85 1.39
CA VAL A 123 12.77 -14.81 2.81
C VAL A 123 12.58 -16.17 3.48
N GLN A 124 11.51 -16.91 3.15
CA GLN A 124 11.30 -18.27 3.66
C GLN A 124 12.41 -19.22 3.23
N GLU A 125 12.82 -19.16 1.96
CA GLU A 125 13.90 -19.99 1.43
C GLU A 125 15.22 -19.68 2.15
N LEU A 126 15.54 -18.40 2.35
CA LEU A 126 16.76 -17.98 3.06
C LEU A 126 16.80 -18.45 4.53
N GLY A 127 15.64 -18.45 5.22
CA GLY A 127 15.52 -18.95 6.59
C GLY A 127 15.77 -20.46 6.68
N TYR A 128 15.36 -21.22 5.67
CA TYR A 128 15.55 -22.68 5.61
C TYR A 128 17.03 -23.07 5.46
N TRP A 129 17.83 -22.28 4.74
CA TRP A 129 19.28 -22.51 4.57
C TRP A 129 20.15 -22.03 5.75
N SER A 130 19.57 -21.33 6.73
CA SER A 130 20.30 -20.85 7.91
C SER A 130 20.23 -21.82 9.10
N GLU A 131 19.31 -22.79 9.08
CA GLU A 131 19.10 -23.77 10.16
C GLU A 131 19.53 -25.21 9.79
N GLY A 132 20.10 -25.42 8.60
CA GLY A 132 20.68 -26.69 8.14
C GLY A 132 22.19 -26.63 8.05
#